data_AF-A0A521QRX4-F1
#
_entry.id   AF-A0A521QRX4-F1
#
_cell.length_a   1.000
_cell.length_b   1.000
_cell.length_c   1.000
_cell.angle_alpha   90.00
_cell.angle_beta   90.00
_cell.angle_gamma   90.00
#
_symmetry.space_group_name_H-M   'P 1'
#
loop_
_entity.id
_entity.type
_entity.pdbx_description
1 polymer ?
#
loop_
_entity_poly.entity_id
_entity_poly.type
_entity_poly.pdbx_seq_one_letter_code
_entity_poly.pdbx_strand_id
1 'polypeptide(L)'
;MEIIVEPNTRRRRGHAPLSEKKRAAALFRVWHSVREMIEEAERLGDGELVHFLAVSQLLVEERVTTLTSGVPAFALADTSLPN
;
A
#
# COMPACT_ATOMS: atom_id res chain seq x y z
N MET A 1 41.31 -23.20 8.71
CA MET A 1 40.39 -23.06 7.55
C MET A 1 39.76 -21.69 7.68
N GLU A 2 40.28 -20.72 6.94
CA GLU A 2 39.88 -19.32 7.05
C GLU A 2 38.68 -19.11 6.12
N ILE A 3 37.49 -18.92 6.70
CA ILE A 3 36.27 -18.67 5.93
C ILE A 3 36.27 -17.18 5.60
N ILE A 4 36.76 -16.83 4.42
CA ILE A 4 36.64 -15.49 3.86
C ILE A 4 35.17 -15.29 3.48
N VAL A 5 34.43 -14.56 4.31
CA VAL A 5 33.06 -14.16 3.99
C VAL A 5 33.15 -12.93 3.08
N GLU A 6 33.04 -13.13 1.77
CA GLU A 6 32.86 -12.03 0.84
C GLU A 6 31.56 -11.27 1.17
N PRO A 7 31.59 -9.95 1.36
CA PRO A 7 30.38 -9.18 1.59
C PRO A 7 29.54 -9.25 0.32
N ASN A 8 28.34 -9.82 0.44
CA ASN A 8 27.34 -9.85 -0.62
C ASN A 8 26.83 -8.42 -0.91
N THR A 9 27.61 -7.67 -1.69
CA THR A 9 27.33 -6.28 -2.08
C THR A 9 26.26 -6.15 -3.17
N ARG A 10 25.64 -7.26 -3.61
CA ARG A 10 24.71 -7.26 -4.76
C ARG A 10 23.23 -7.04 -4.43
N ARG A 11 22.83 -6.84 -3.17
CA ARG A 11 21.41 -6.70 -2.78
C ARG A 11 20.97 -5.35 -2.20
N ARG A 12 21.69 -4.26 -2.50
CA ARG A 12 21.27 -2.88 -2.20
C ARG A 12 21.03 -2.05 -3.45
N ARG A 13 20.42 -2.63 -4.49
CA ARG A 13 19.86 -1.83 -5.59
C ARG A 13 18.43 -1.41 -5.24
N GLY A 14 18.30 -0.18 -4.76
CA GLY A 14 17.15 0.64 -5.12
C GLY A 14 15.91 0.63 -4.21
N HIS A 15 16.05 0.72 -2.89
CA HIS A 15 15.03 1.41 -2.10
C HIS A 15 15.35 2.91 -2.07
N ALA A 16 15.43 3.54 -3.26
CA ALA A 16 15.23 4.97 -3.29
C ALA A 16 13.81 5.22 -2.78
N PRO A 17 13.59 6.14 -1.82
CA PRO A 17 12.25 6.49 -1.39
C PRO A 17 11.42 6.80 -2.64
N LEU A 18 10.27 6.15 -2.78
CA LEU A 18 9.35 6.47 -3.86
C LEU A 18 9.04 7.96 -3.78
N SER A 19 9.03 8.65 -4.93
CA SER A 19 8.49 10.01 -4.95
C SER A 19 7.08 10.00 -4.36
N GLU A 20 6.68 11.09 -3.69
CA GLU A 20 5.40 11.15 -2.98
C GLU A 20 4.22 10.77 -3.88
N LYS A 21 4.23 11.19 -5.16
CA LYS A 21 3.25 10.77 -6.18
C LYS A 21 3.21 9.25 -6.39
N LYS A 22 4.37 8.58 -6.47
CA LYS A 22 4.44 7.11 -6.62
C LYS A 22 3.96 6.39 -5.36
N ARG A 23 4.22 6.97 -4.18
CA ARG A 23 3.77 6.43 -2.89
C ARG A 23 2.26 6.56 -2.73
N ALA A 24 1.69 7.72 -3.09
CA ALA A 24 0.25 7.94 -3.11
C ALA A 24 -0.46 6.98 -4.08
N ALA A 25 0.08 6.81 -5.30
CA ALA A 25 -0.46 5.84 -6.27
C ALA A 25 -0.40 4.39 -5.77
N ALA A 26 0.67 4.01 -5.06
CA ALA A 26 0.76 2.68 -4.45
C ALA A 26 -0.30 2.47 -3.36
N LEU A 27 -0.51 3.46 -2.49
CA LEU A 27 -1.53 3.38 -1.45
C LEU A 27 -2.96 3.39 -2.02
N PHE A 28 -3.20 4.15 -3.09
CA PHE A 28 -4.48 4.14 -3.80
C PHE A 28 -4.82 2.74 -4.32
N ARG A 29 -3.86 2.04 -4.93
CA ARG A 29 -4.05 0.65 -5.37
C ARG A 29 -4.37 -0.28 -4.20
N VAL A 30 -3.63 -0.16 -3.10
CA VAL A 30 -3.89 -0.98 -1.89
C VAL A 30 -5.28 -0.71 -1.35
N TRP A 31 -5.70 0.55 -1.26
CA TRP A 31 -7.04 0.92 -0.81
C TRP A 31 -8.14 0.27 -1.67
N HIS A 32 -7.99 0.34 -3.01
CA HIS A 32 -8.93 -0.31 -3.93
C HIS A 32 -8.99 -1.83 -3.74
N SER A 33 -7.84 -2.51 -3.66
CA SER A 33 -7.82 -3.96 -3.43
C SER A 33 -8.43 -4.34 -2.09
N VAL A 34 -8.23 -3.54 -1.03
CA VAL A 34 -8.88 -3.78 0.27
C VAL A 34 -10.39 -3.64 0.17
N ARG A 35 -10.90 -2.66 -0.58
CA ARG A 35 -12.35 -2.54 -0.81
C ARG A 35 -12.93 -3.73 -1.55
N GLU A 36 -12.28 -4.21 -2.61
CA GLU A 36 -12.70 -5.41 -3.33
C GLU A 36 -12.74 -6.64 -2.43
N MET A 37 -11.75 -6.80 -1.54
CA MET A 37 -11.73 -7.88 -0.55
C MET A 37 -12.84 -7.77 0.49
N ILE A 38 -13.22 -6.55 0.91
CA ILE A 38 -14.35 -6.35 1.83
C ILE A 38 -15.64 -6.81 1.16
N GLU A 39 -15.89 -6.39 -0.08
CA GLU A 39 -17.10 -6.79 -0.81
C GLU A 39 -17.17 -8.31 -1.01
N GLU A 40 -16.03 -8.98 -1.23
CA GLU A 40 -15.98 -10.44 -1.29
C GLU A 40 -16.27 -11.09 0.07
N ALA A 41 -15.68 -10.57 1.15
CA ALA A 41 -15.93 -11.08 2.50
C ALA A 41 -17.40 -10.91 2.92
N GLU A 42 -18.03 -9.80 2.54
CA GLU A 42 -19.47 -9.57 2.72
C GLU A 42 -20.32 -10.60 1.94
N ARG A 43 -19.96 -10.88 0.68
CA ARG A 43 -20.64 -11.93 -0.13
C ARG A 43 -20.51 -13.32 0.49
N LEU A 44 -19.38 -13.62 1.11
CA LEU A 44 -19.14 -14.88 1.80
C LEU A 44 -19.82 -14.96 3.19
N GLY A 45 -20.32 -13.83 3.71
CA GLY A 45 -20.90 -13.75 5.05
C GLY A 45 -19.88 -13.88 6.17
N ASP A 46 -18.59 -13.66 5.88
CA ASP A 46 -17.50 -13.76 6.86
C ASP A 46 -17.31 -12.42 7.59
N GLY A 47 -18.05 -12.24 8.68
CA GLY A 47 -18.04 -11.00 9.46
C GLY A 47 -16.70 -10.71 10.15
N GLU A 48 -15.92 -11.74 10.50
CA GLU A 48 -14.60 -11.55 11.11
C GLU A 48 -13.61 -11.01 10.07
N LEU A 49 -13.64 -11.57 8.86
CA LEU A 49 -12.82 -11.08 7.74
C LEU A 49 -13.22 -9.66 7.32
N VAL A 50 -14.52 -9.35 7.27
CA VAL A 50 -15.01 -7.98 7.02
C VAL A 50 -14.45 -7.01 8.06
N HIS A 51 -14.50 -7.36 9.35
CA HIS A 51 -13.99 -6.51 10.42
C HIS A 51 -12.47 -6.27 10.29
N PHE A 52 -11.70 -7.34 10.06
CA PHE A 52 -10.25 -7.25 9.87
C PHE A 52 -9.87 -6.35 8.68
N LEU A 53 -10.58 -6.51 7.55
CA LEU A 53 -10.34 -5.72 6.35
C LEU A 53 -10.76 -4.25 6.53
N ALA A 54 -11.84 -3.98 7.26
CA ALA A 54 -12.26 -2.63 7.60
C ALA A 54 -11.20 -1.89 8.46
N VAL A 55 -10.60 -2.56 9.44
CA VAL A 55 -9.47 -2.00 10.22
C VAL A 55 -8.26 -1.74 9.31
N SER A 56 -7.98 -2.66 8.39
CA SER A 56 -6.90 -2.48 7.40
C SER A 56 -7.15 -1.28 6.48
N GLN A 57 -8.40 -1.07 6.04
CA GLN A 57 -8.81 0.08 5.23
C GLN A 57 -8.55 1.40 5.98
N LEU A 58 -8.93 1.47 7.27
CA LEU A 58 -8.70 2.64 8.12
C LEU A 58 -7.22 3.02 8.21
N LEU A 59 -6.33 2.03 8.39
CA LEU A 59 -4.89 2.26 8.46
C LEU A 59 -4.31 2.77 7.13
N VAL A 60 -4.82 2.26 6.00
CA VAL A 60 -4.42 2.75 4.67
C VAL A 60 -4.85 4.20 4.49
N GLU A 61 -6.08 4.55 4.87
CA GLU A 61 -6.62 5.91 4.78
C GLU A 61 -5.85 6.91 5.66
N GLU A 62 -5.48 6.52 6.88
CA GLU A 62 -4.63 7.34 7.77
C GLU A 62 -3.26 7.61 7.14
N ARG A 63 -2.65 6.59 6.52
CA ARG A 63 -1.35 6.74 5.85
C ARG A 63 -1.44 7.62 4.61
N VAL A 64 -2.53 7.53 3.84
CA VAL A 64 -2.76 8.44 2.70
C VAL A 64 -2.93 9.86 3.21
N THR A 65 -3.75 10.06 4.24
CA THR A 65 -3.99 11.39 4.84
C THR A 65 -2.70 12.02 5.35
N THR A 66 -1.83 11.23 5.98
CA THR A 66 -0.50 11.69 6.44
C THR A 66 0.40 12.13 5.29
N LEU A 67 0.33 11.44 4.15
CA LEU A 67 1.16 11.74 2.97
C LEU A 67 0.60 12.84 2.08
N THR A 68 -0.66 13.19 2.26
CA THR A 68 -1.37 14.18 1.44
C THR A 68 -1.80 15.40 2.24
N SER A 69 -1.37 15.53 3.51
CA SER A 69 -1.79 16.62 4.41
C SER A 69 -1.65 17.99 3.73
N GLY A 70 -2.79 18.58 3.34
CA GLY A 70 -2.87 19.80 2.53
C GLY A 70 -3.65 19.65 1.22
N VAL A 71 -3.97 18.42 0.79
CA VAL A 71 -4.71 18.08 -0.43
C VAL A 71 -5.63 16.89 -0.14
N PRO A 72 -6.86 16.81 -0.68
CA PRO A 72 -7.68 15.61 -0.51
C PRO A 72 -6.91 14.36 -0.94
N ALA A 73 -6.95 13.32 -0.10
CA ALA A 73 -6.21 12.06 -0.18
C ALA A 73 -6.02 11.44 -1.58
N PHE A 74 -6.97 11.67 -2.49
CA PHE A 74 -6.97 11.10 -3.84
C PHE A 74 -7.05 12.14 -4.96
N ALA A 75 -7.03 13.44 -4.65
CA ALA A 75 -7.05 14.50 -5.68
C ALA A 75 -5.75 14.56 -6.50
N LEU A 76 -4.65 13.99 -5.99
CA LEU A 76 -3.35 13.91 -6.68
C LEU A 76 -3.07 12.53 -7.28
N ALA A 77 -3.91 11.52 -7.00
CA ALA A 77 -3.74 10.20 -7.56
C ALA A 77 -4.21 10.23 -9.03
N ASP A 78 -3.34 9.85 -9.95
CA ASP A 78 -3.71 9.71 -11.36
C ASP A 78 -4.53 8.43 -11.52
N THR A 79 -5.86 8.59 -11.53
CA THR A 79 -6.84 7.48 -11.65
C THR A 79 -7.06 7.04 -13.11
N SER A 80 -6.41 7.72 -14.07
CA SER A 80 -6.66 7.56 -15.50
C SER A 80 -5.90 6.40 -16.16
N LEU A 81 -4.94 5.80 -15.46
CA LEU A 81 -4.09 4.74 -16.01
C LEU A 81 -4.33 3.41 -15.26
N PRO A 82 -4.95 2.41 -15.91
CA PRO A 82 -4.64 1.03 -15.58
C PRO A 82 -3.17 0.79 -15.98
N ASN A 83 -2.41 0.11 -15.12
CA ASN A 83 -1.01 -0.25 -15.42
C ASN A 83 -0.90 -1.02 -16.74
#